data_AF-Q84BG4-F1
#
_entry.id   AF-Q84BG4-F1
#
_cell.length_a   1.000
_cell.length_b   1.000
_cell.length_c   1.000
_cell.angle_alpha   90.00
_cell.angle_beta   90.00
_cell.angle_gamma   90.00
#
_symmetry.space_group_name_H-M   'P 1'
#
loop_
_entity.id
_entity.type
_entity.pdbx_description
1 polymer ?
#
loop_
_entity_poly.entity_id
_entity_poly.type
_entity_poly.pdbx_seq_one_letter_code
_entity_poly.pdbx_strand_id
1 'polypeptide(L)' 'GDKTGVAADAENPIDAAIGGADADAAAFNKEGMKKDDQIAAAMVLRGMAKDGQFALTNNAAAH' A
#
# COMPACT_ATOMS: atom_id res chain seq x y z
N GLY A 1 -4.77 -19.05 -2.59
CA GLY A 1 -4.69 -18.08 -3.70
C GLY A 1 -3.87 -16.94 -3.19
N ASP A 2 -2.55 -17.03 -3.35
CA ASP A 2 -1.61 -16.03 -2.87
C ASP A 2 -1.73 -14.78 -3.74
N LYS A 3 -2.47 -13.80 -3.24
CA LYS A 3 -2.32 -12.43 -3.73
C LYS A 3 -1.12 -11.84 -3.01
N THR A 4 0.05 -11.92 -3.63
CA THR A 4 1.28 -11.20 -3.23
C THR A 4 1.09 -9.70 -3.51
N GLY A 5 0.08 -9.09 -2.89
CA GLY A 5 -0.43 -7.76 -3.23
C GLY A 5 0.58 -6.67 -2.91
N VAL A 6 1.43 -6.34 -3.87
CA VAL A 6 2.24 -5.12 -3.81
C VAL A 6 1.37 -3.95 -4.25
N ALA A 7 1.46 -2.82 -3.53
CA ALA A 7 0.69 -1.62 -3.86
C ALA A 7 0.94 -1.09 -5.28
N ALA A 8 2.06 -1.49 -5.90
CA ALA A 8 2.39 -1.19 -7.30
C ALA A 8 1.45 -1.85 -8.33
N ASP A 9 0.91 -3.03 -8.02
CA ASP A 9 0.07 -3.81 -8.94
C ASP A 9 -1.44 -3.60 -8.72
N ALA A 10 -1.81 -2.93 -7.64
CA ALA A 10 -3.19 -2.69 -7.25
C ALA A 10 -3.96 -1.85 -8.29
N GLU A 11 -5.16 -2.29 -8.65
CA GLU A 11 -6.05 -1.61 -9.60
C GLU A 11 -7.08 -0.70 -8.92
N ASN A 12 -7.22 -0.84 -7.59
CA ASN A 12 -8.13 -0.05 -6.79
C ASN A 12 -7.60 0.10 -5.35
N PRO A 13 -8.14 1.05 -4.55
CA PRO A 13 -7.69 1.32 -3.19
C PRO A 13 -7.85 0.15 -2.23
N ILE A 14 -8.83 -0.73 -2.45
CA ILE A 14 -9.08 -1.88 -1.59
C ILE A 14 -7.95 -2.90 -1.76
N ASP A 15 -7.55 -3.19 -3.00
CA ASP A 15 -6.44 -4.09 -3.29
C ASP A 15 -5.13 -3.60 -2.69
N ALA A 16 -4.89 -2.28 -2.76
CA ALA A 16 -3.70 -1.68 -2.16
C ALA A 16 -3.75 -1.64 -0.63
N ALA A 17 -4.92 -1.47 -0.03
CA ALA A 17 -5.12 -1.48 1.42
C ALA A 17 -4.98 -2.88 2.03
N ILE A 18 -5.39 -3.93 1.29
CA ILE A 18 -5.22 -5.31 1.72
C ILE A 18 -3.75 -5.71 1.61
N GLY A 19 -3.15 -5.54 0.42
CA GLY A 19 -1.75 -5.85 0.16
C GLY A 19 -1.30 -7.27 0.58
N GLY A 20 -0.01 -7.56 0.45
CA GLY A 20 0.65 -8.74 1.01
C GLY A 20 1.38 -8.37 2.30
N ALA A 21 1.43 -9.28 3.29
CA ALA A 21 2.16 -9.05 4.54
C ALA A 21 3.67 -8.80 4.33
N ASP A 22 4.22 -9.32 3.21
CA ASP A 22 5.61 -9.17 2.79
C ASP A 22 5.79 -8.18 1.62
N ALA A 23 4.75 -7.40 1.29
CA ALA A 23 4.88 -6.40 0.25
C ALA A 23 5.69 -5.21 0.79
N ASP A 24 6.89 -5.01 0.26
CA ASP A 24 7.65 -3.79 0.43
C ASP A 24 6.78 -2.55 0.14
N ALA A 25 7.11 -1.42 0.75
CA ALA A 25 6.45 -0.13 0.53
C ALA A 25 6.60 0.31 -0.94
N ALA A 26 5.79 -0.28 -1.82
CA ALA A 26 5.79 -0.02 -3.23
C ALA A 26 4.96 1.23 -3.52
N ALA A 27 5.46 2.12 -4.37
CA ALA A 27 4.72 3.30 -4.77
C ALA A 27 3.45 2.92 -5.56
N PHE A 28 2.38 3.69 -5.37
CA PHE A 28 1.12 3.57 -6.09
C PHE A 28 1.28 3.94 -7.58
N ASN A 29 1.79 3.00 -8.37
CA ASN A 29 2.27 3.28 -9.72
C ASN A 29 1.23 3.06 -10.84
N LYS A 30 0.11 2.37 -10.57
CA LYS A 30 -0.95 2.19 -11.57
C LYS A 30 -1.72 3.48 -11.88
N GLU A 31 -2.10 3.62 -13.14
CA GLU A 31 -3.00 4.66 -13.61
C GLU A 31 -4.34 4.56 -12.86
N GLY A 32 -4.75 5.64 -12.20
CA GLY A 32 -5.90 5.66 -11.28
C GLY A 32 -5.50 5.68 -9.80
N MET A 33 -4.42 5.00 -9.41
CA MET A 33 -3.94 4.96 -8.02
C MET A 33 -3.03 6.14 -7.65
N LYS A 34 -2.60 6.94 -8.65
CA LYS A 34 -1.78 8.16 -8.44
C LYS A 34 -2.57 9.38 -7.94
N LYS A 35 -3.90 9.29 -7.90
CA LYS A 35 -4.75 10.39 -7.43
C LYS A 35 -4.75 10.41 -5.91
N ASP A 36 -4.65 11.61 -5.33
CA ASP A 36 -4.62 11.81 -3.88
C ASP A 36 -5.80 11.13 -3.17
N ASP A 37 -7.00 11.23 -3.72
CA ASP A 37 -8.20 10.61 -3.15
C ASP A 37 -8.10 9.07 -3.05
N GLN A 38 -7.41 8.43 -4.01
CA GLN A 38 -7.26 6.98 -4.05
C GLN A 38 -6.19 6.51 -3.08
N ILE A 39 -5.11 7.29 -2.93
CA ILE A 39 -4.07 7.07 -1.92
C ILE A 39 -4.66 7.25 -0.52
N ALA A 40 -5.43 8.32 -0.30
CA ALA A 40 -6.11 8.59 0.96
C ALA A 40 -7.11 7.48 1.32
N ALA A 41 -7.93 7.03 0.35
CA ALA A 41 -8.84 5.91 0.55
C ALA A 41 -8.08 4.63 0.94
N ALA A 42 -6.97 4.32 0.27
CA ALA A 42 -6.16 3.15 0.58
C ALA A 42 -5.53 3.24 1.99
N MET A 43 -5.03 4.40 2.39
CA MET A 43 -4.46 4.63 3.74
C MET A 43 -5.52 4.49 4.84
N VAL A 44 -6.71 5.06 4.62
CA VAL A 44 -7.83 4.97 5.57
C VAL A 44 -8.30 3.52 5.69
N LEU A 45 -8.48 2.82 4.58
CA LEU A 45 -8.83 1.39 4.57
C LEU A 45 -7.78 0.53 5.27
N ARG A 46 -6.49 0.77 5.02
CA ARG A 46 -5.38 0.09 5.72
C ARG A 46 -5.45 0.35 7.22
N GLY A 47 -5.64 1.60 7.65
CA GLY A 47 -5.74 1.96 9.07
C GLY A 47 -6.97 1.39 9.78
N MET A 48 -8.04 1.10 9.04
CA MET A 48 -9.24 0.43 9.55
C MET A 48 -9.17 -1.10 9.49
N ALA A 49 -8.26 -1.68 8.70
CA ALA A 49 -8.10 -3.13 8.59
C ALA A 49 -7.51 -3.71 9.88
N LYS A 50 -7.98 -4.90 10.29
CA LYS A 50 -7.53 -5.58 11.52
C LYS A 50 -6.01 -5.73 11.60
N ASP A 51 -5.38 -6.09 10.50
CA ASP A 51 -3.93 -6.29 10.40
C ASP A 51 -3.25 -5.09 9.71
N GLY A 52 -3.89 -3.92 9.73
CA GLY A 52 -3.43 -2.68 9.12
C GLY A 52 -2.12 -2.16 9.67
N GLN A 53 -1.03 -2.19 8.89
CA GLN A 53 0.28 -1.63 9.30
C GLN A 53 0.91 -0.85 8.16
N PHE A 54 1.61 0.23 8.51
CA PHE A 54 2.42 1.02 7.58
C PHE A 54 3.87 0.56 7.68
N ALA A 55 4.41 0.04 6.58
CA ALA A 55 5.83 -0.30 6.48
C ALA A 55 6.65 0.95 6.15
N LEU A 56 7.72 1.19 6.91
CA LEU A 56 8.72 2.23 6.64
C LEU A 56 10.11 1.62 6.72
N THR A 57 10.90 1.73 5.66
CA THR A 57 12.31 1.39 5.71
C THR A 57 13.02 2.42 6.59
N ASN A 58 13.69 1.97 7.65
CA ASN A 58 14.42 2.85 8.55
C ASN A 58 15.60 3.46 7.78
N ASN A 59 15.51 4.72 7.36
CA ASN A 59 16.53 5.42 6.57
C ASN A 59 17.76 5.81 7.40
N ALA A 60 18.24 4.94 8.28
CA ALA A 60 19.41 5.17 9.13
C ALA A 60 20.75 5.07 8.37
N ALA A 61 20.75 5.31 7.05
CA ALA A 61 21.92 5.22 6.18
C ALA A 61 22.19 6.49 5.35
N ALA A 62 21.72 7.66 5.81
CA ALA A 62 22.10 8.93 5.19
C ALA A 62 22.05 10.09 6.21
N HIS A 63 23.07 10.19 7.05
CA HIS A 63 23.58 11.47 7.59
C HIS A 63 25.03 11.30 8.06
#